data_AF-A0A959ERC4-F1
#
_entry.id   AF-A0A959ERC4-F1
#
_cell.length_a   1.000
_cell.length_b   1.000
_cell.length_c   1.000
_cell.angle_alpha   90.00
_cell.angle_beta   90.00
_cell.angle_gamma   90.00
#
_symmetry.space_group_name_H-M   'P 1'
#
loop_
_entity.id
_entity.type
_entity.pdbx_description
1 polymer ?
#
loop_
_entity_poly.entity_id
_entity_poly.type
_entity_poly.pdbx_seq_one_letter_code
_entity_poly.pdbx_strand_id
1 'polypeptide(L)'
;LHDVLEDTSVTEQELEAGFGEEVMLGVLALTKDTSLPKKEQLVDSVLRIKRQSIEVGIVKLADRITNLQEPPPHWPGAKRTFYLEQAQLIARELGHCHPFLKDRLEAKIRDYRRFLPAPVDLRT
;
A
#
# COMPACT_ATOMS: atom_id res chain seq x y z
N LEU A 1 -0.92 9.44 -11.04
CA LEU A 1 -0.47 10.48 -10.09
C LEU A 1 -0.18 9.95 -8.69
N HIS A 2 -0.60 8.74 -8.31
CA HIS A 2 -0.54 8.28 -6.91
C HIS A 2 0.84 8.36 -6.20
N ASP A 3 1.94 8.21 -6.94
CA ASP A 3 3.31 8.32 -6.40
C ASP A 3 3.99 9.66 -6.73
N VAL A 4 3.28 10.63 -7.33
CA VAL A 4 3.93 11.84 -7.88
C VAL A 4 4.61 12.69 -6.79
N LEU A 5 4.01 12.77 -5.60
CA LEU A 5 4.59 13.46 -4.44
C LEU A 5 5.69 12.63 -3.76
N GLU A 6 5.79 11.31 -4.00
CA GLU A 6 6.88 10.47 -3.47
C GLU A 6 8.10 10.48 -4.41
N ASP A 7 7.89 10.42 -5.72
CA ASP A 7 8.93 10.07 -6.70
C ASP A 7 9.41 11.25 -7.57
N THR A 8 8.80 12.43 -7.43
CA THR A 8 9.12 13.59 -8.29
C THR A 8 9.22 14.89 -7.47
N SER A 9 9.60 15.99 -8.12
CA SER A 9 9.67 17.31 -7.50
C SER A 9 8.35 18.10 -7.53
N VAL A 10 7.26 17.48 -7.97
CA VAL A 10 5.93 18.13 -8.03
C VAL A 10 5.45 18.45 -6.61
N THR A 11 4.91 19.64 -6.44
CA THR A 11 4.36 20.14 -5.17
C THR A 11 2.85 19.90 -5.07
N GLU A 12 2.32 19.92 -3.84
CA GLU A 12 0.87 19.86 -3.60
C GLU A 12 0.14 21.01 -4.30
N GLN A 13 0.72 22.21 -4.32
CA GLN A 13 0.14 23.40 -4.96
C GLN A 13 0.05 23.24 -6.48
N GLU A 14 1.07 22.66 -7.13
CA GLU A 14 1.04 22.37 -8.56
C GLU A 14 -0.01 21.30 -8.90
N LEU A 15 -0.14 20.30 -8.02
CA LEU A 15 -1.13 19.23 -8.19
C LEU A 15 -2.56 19.75 -8.05
N GLU A 16 -2.82 20.58 -7.04
CA GLU A 16 -4.12 21.25 -6.84
C GLU A 16 -4.45 22.18 -8.00
N ALA A 17 -3.51 23.01 -8.45
CA ALA A 17 -3.72 23.91 -9.59
C ALA A 17 -4.03 23.15 -10.89
N GLY A 18 -3.44 21.97 -11.10
CA GLY A 18 -3.62 21.17 -12.30
C GLY A 18 -4.84 20.25 -12.30
N PHE A 19 -5.23 19.71 -11.14
CA PHE A 19 -6.22 18.63 -11.03
C PHE A 19 -7.33 18.87 -9.99
N GLY A 20 -7.25 19.97 -9.24
CA GLY A 20 -8.19 20.32 -8.18
C GLY A 20 -7.83 19.71 -6.82
N GLU A 21 -8.44 20.26 -5.79
CA GLU A 21 -8.20 19.91 -4.38
C GLU A 21 -8.50 18.43 -4.09
N GLU A 22 -9.59 17.87 -4.62
CA GLU A 22 -9.98 16.48 -4.38
C GLU A 22 -8.89 15.49 -4.83
N VAL A 23 -8.32 15.69 -6.02
CA VAL A 23 -7.24 14.84 -6.54
C VAL A 23 -5.97 15.03 -5.71
N MET A 24 -5.64 16.27 -5.35
CA MET A 24 -4.49 16.57 -4.51
C MET A 24 -4.58 15.87 -3.16
N LEU A 25 -5.71 15.98 -2.46
CA LEU A 25 -5.95 15.33 -1.16
C LEU A 25 -5.91 13.80 -1.28
N GLY A 26 -6.44 13.24 -2.36
CA GLY A 26 -6.38 11.81 -2.64
C GLY A 26 -4.95 11.30 -2.86
N VAL A 27 -4.14 12.03 -3.63
CA VAL A 27 -2.72 11.70 -3.84
C VAL A 27 -1.94 11.86 -2.53
N LEU A 28 -2.15 12.96 -1.79
CA LEU A 28 -1.51 13.18 -0.50
C LEU A 28 -1.82 12.03 0.46
N ALA A 29 -3.08 11.55 0.52
CA ALA A 29 -3.48 10.38 1.31
C ALA A 29 -2.72 9.08 0.94
N LEU A 30 -2.38 8.90 -0.34
CA LEU A 30 -1.65 7.74 -0.86
C LEU A 30 -0.14 7.81 -0.62
N THR A 31 0.40 9.03 -0.48
CA THR A 31 1.80 9.34 -0.15
C THR A 31 2.12 9.02 1.31
N LYS A 32 3.23 8.31 1.54
CA LYS A 32 3.73 7.97 2.88
C LYS A 32 4.38 9.19 3.53
N ASP A 33 4.03 9.42 4.79
CA ASP A 33 4.77 10.35 5.63
C ASP A 33 6.10 9.72 6.07
N THR A 34 7.20 10.13 5.45
CA THR A 34 8.54 9.59 5.75
C THR A 34 9.12 10.09 7.06
N SER A 35 8.47 11.04 7.74
CA SER A 35 8.86 11.46 9.10
C SER A 35 8.50 10.42 10.17
N LEU A 36 7.51 9.56 9.88
CA LEU A 36 7.09 8.48 10.78
C LEU A 36 8.00 7.25 10.68
N PRO A 37 8.09 6.45 11.77
CA PRO A 37 8.74 5.14 11.72
C PRO A 37 8.13 4.26 10.63
N LYS A 38 8.97 3.49 9.91
CA LYS A 38 8.55 2.71 8.74
C LYS A 38 7.36 1.76 8.97
N LYS A 39 7.18 1.27 10.20
CA LYS A 39 6.05 0.42 10.58
C LYS A 39 4.72 1.17 10.68
N GLU A 40 4.76 2.47 10.94
CA GLU A 40 3.59 3.32 11.17
C GLU A 40 3.13 4.03 9.88
N GLN A 41 4.02 4.24 8.91
CA GLN A 41 3.73 4.96 7.66
C GLN A 41 2.50 4.44 6.91
N LEU A 42 2.33 3.12 6.79
CA LEU A 42 1.14 2.56 6.13
C LEU A 42 -0.12 2.72 6.98
N VAL A 43 -0.01 2.57 8.30
CA VAL A 43 -1.17 2.72 9.19
C VAL A 43 -1.72 4.13 9.09
N ASP A 44 -0.83 5.13 9.13
CA ASP A 44 -1.17 6.53 8.90
C ASP A 44 -1.81 6.75 7.52
N SER A 45 -1.17 6.28 6.43
CA SER A 45 -1.72 6.43 5.08
C SER A 45 -3.11 5.78 4.95
N VAL A 46 -3.32 4.58 5.50
CA VAL A 46 -4.64 3.92 5.50
C VAL A 46 -5.69 4.74 6.26
N LEU A 47 -5.33 5.34 7.40
CA LEU A 47 -6.25 6.20 8.15
C LEU A 47 -6.62 7.46 7.36
N ARG A 48 -5.67 8.06 6.64
CA ARG A 48 -5.93 9.21 5.77
C ARG A 48 -6.78 8.83 4.56
N ILE A 49 -6.50 7.70 3.92
CA ILE A 49 -7.28 7.17 2.80
C ILE A 49 -8.74 6.94 3.20
N LYS A 50 -9.02 6.41 4.40
CA LYS A 50 -10.39 6.18 4.89
C LYS A 50 -11.21 7.48 5.09
N ARG A 51 -10.56 8.64 5.06
CA ARG A 51 -11.22 9.97 5.12
C ARG A 51 -11.46 10.57 3.74
N GLN A 52 -10.96 9.94 2.68
CA GLN A 52 -11.14 10.37 1.29
C GLN A 52 -12.31 9.61 0.64
N SER A 53 -12.56 9.93 -0.64
CA SER A 53 -13.51 9.19 -1.47
C SER A 53 -13.10 7.72 -1.64
N ILE A 54 -14.08 6.87 -1.94
CA ILE A 54 -13.88 5.41 -2.03
C ILE A 54 -12.87 5.04 -3.12
N GLU A 55 -12.78 5.87 -4.16
CA GLU A 55 -11.86 5.78 -5.30
C GLU A 55 -10.39 5.80 -4.87
N VAL A 56 -10.03 6.58 -3.84
CA VAL A 56 -8.65 6.60 -3.31
C VAL A 56 -8.30 5.25 -2.68
N GLY A 57 -9.25 4.62 -1.99
CA GLY A 57 -9.12 3.26 -1.48
C GLY A 57 -8.96 2.23 -2.61
N ILE A 58 -9.71 2.38 -3.69
CA ILE A 58 -9.60 1.55 -4.91
C ILE A 58 -8.20 1.65 -5.51
N VAL A 59 -7.64 2.86 -5.61
CA VAL A 59 -6.26 3.07 -6.10
C VAL A 59 -5.26 2.34 -5.21
N LYS A 60 -5.39 2.41 -3.87
CA LYS A 60 -4.47 1.70 -2.96
C LYS A 60 -4.56 0.17 -3.08
N LEU A 61 -5.78 -0.36 -3.29
CA LEU A 61 -5.96 -1.79 -3.57
C LEU A 61 -5.27 -2.18 -4.88
N ALA A 62 -5.48 -1.42 -5.95
CA ALA A 62 -4.90 -1.68 -7.26
C ALA A 62 -3.37 -1.60 -7.25
N ASP A 63 -2.81 -0.58 -6.60
CA ASP A 63 -1.37 -0.43 -6.34
C ASP A 63 -0.81 -1.68 -5.66
N ARG A 64 -1.41 -2.08 -4.53
CA ARG A 64 -0.91 -3.25 -3.79
C ARG A 64 -1.02 -4.55 -4.60
N ILE A 65 -2.08 -4.75 -5.38
CA ILE A 65 -2.21 -5.91 -6.27
C ILE A 65 -1.09 -5.94 -7.31
N THR A 66 -0.76 -4.79 -7.88
CA THR A 66 0.29 -4.64 -8.88
C THR A 66 1.66 -4.93 -8.27
N ASN A 67 1.90 -4.45 -7.05
CA ASN A 67 3.19 -4.58 -6.39
C ASN A 67 3.42 -5.92 -5.66
N LEU A 68 2.38 -6.70 -5.37
CA LEU A 68 2.50 -8.01 -4.73
C LEU A 68 2.82 -9.13 -5.75
N GLN A 69 3.90 -8.94 -6.52
CA GLN A 69 4.49 -9.95 -7.41
C GLN A 69 5.63 -10.71 -6.72
N GLU A 70 6.38 -11.51 -7.47
CA GLU A 70 7.63 -12.08 -7.00
C GLU A 70 8.57 -10.98 -6.45
N PRO A 71 9.00 -11.07 -5.18
CA PRO A 71 9.82 -10.04 -4.59
C PRO A 71 11.23 -10.05 -5.18
N PRO A 72 11.92 -8.90 -5.20
CA PRO A 72 13.31 -8.84 -5.64
C PRO A 72 14.19 -9.83 -4.87
N PRO A 73 15.15 -10.51 -5.54
CA PRO A 73 15.92 -11.60 -4.93
C PRO A 73 16.73 -11.15 -3.72
N HIS A 74 17.18 -9.89 -3.72
CA HIS A 74 17.95 -9.27 -2.64
C HIS A 74 17.11 -8.91 -1.40
N TRP A 75 15.77 -9.06 -1.42
CA TRP A 75 14.96 -8.77 -0.24
C TRP A 75 15.15 -9.85 0.84
N PRO A 76 15.54 -9.45 2.08
CA PRO A 76 15.62 -10.38 3.18
C PRO A 76 14.22 -10.89 3.56
N GLY A 77 14.16 -12.09 4.16
CA GLY A 77 12.90 -12.72 4.56
C GLY A 77 12.00 -11.80 5.41
N ALA A 78 12.59 -11.09 6.38
CA ALA A 78 11.88 -10.12 7.21
C ALA A 78 11.18 -9.02 6.40
N LYS A 79 11.82 -8.51 5.33
CA LYS A 79 11.22 -7.50 4.44
C LYS A 79 10.05 -8.10 3.66
N ARG A 80 10.16 -9.35 3.18
CA ARG A 80 9.07 -10.05 2.48
C ARG A 80 7.88 -10.29 3.40
N THR A 81 8.12 -10.75 4.63
CA THR A 81 7.09 -10.94 5.66
C THR A 81 6.38 -9.63 5.96
N PHE A 82 7.15 -8.57 6.25
CA PHE A 82 6.58 -7.24 6.50
C PHE A 82 5.76 -6.75 5.30
N TYR A 83 6.22 -6.97 4.07
CA TYR A 83 5.49 -6.58 2.87
C TYR A 83 4.14 -7.31 2.71
N LEU A 84 4.08 -8.59 3.12
CA LEU A 84 2.84 -9.36 3.14
C LEU A 84 1.88 -8.89 4.24
N GLU A 85 2.38 -8.59 5.45
CA GLU A 85 1.58 -8.03 6.55
C GLU A 85 0.93 -6.70 6.14
N GLN A 86 1.68 -5.86 5.42
CA GLN A 86 1.20 -4.60 4.87
C GLN A 86 0.07 -4.83 3.86
N ALA A 87 0.20 -5.84 2.99
CA ALA A 87 -0.86 -6.22 2.05
C ALA A 87 -2.13 -6.70 2.77
N GLN A 88 -1.98 -7.48 3.84
CA GLN A 88 -3.10 -7.96 4.66
C GLN A 88 -3.82 -6.81 5.38
N LEU A 89 -3.07 -5.83 5.90
CA LEU A 89 -3.63 -4.62 6.48
C LEU A 89 -4.48 -3.86 5.45
N ILE A 90 -3.96 -3.65 4.24
CA ILE A 90 -4.68 -2.97 3.15
C ILE A 90 -5.97 -3.72 2.80
N ALA A 91 -5.91 -5.05 2.60
CA ALA A 91 -7.07 -5.85 2.26
C ALA A 91 -8.17 -5.78 3.34
N ARG A 92 -7.78 -5.81 4.62
CA ARG A 92 -8.71 -5.73 5.75
C ARG A 92 -9.36 -4.36 5.86
N GLU A 93 -8.56 -3.29 5.80
CA GLU A 93 -9.04 -1.94 6.10
C GLU A 93 -9.73 -1.27 4.91
N LEU A 94 -9.29 -1.56 3.69
CA LEU A 94 -9.77 -0.89 2.47
C LEU A 94 -10.55 -1.84 1.55
N GLY A 95 -10.67 -3.12 1.87
CA GLY A 95 -11.35 -4.09 1.02
C GLY A 95 -12.84 -3.78 0.78
N HIS A 96 -13.48 -3.05 1.68
CA HIS A 96 -14.86 -2.56 1.52
C HIS A 96 -15.01 -1.57 0.34
N CYS A 97 -13.91 -0.95 -0.12
CA CYS A 97 -13.94 -0.01 -1.23
C CYS A 97 -14.29 -0.68 -2.57
N HIS A 98 -13.90 -1.94 -2.78
CA HIS A 98 -14.20 -2.68 -4.01
C HIS A 98 -14.07 -4.20 -3.84
N PRO A 99 -15.18 -4.95 -3.78
CA PRO A 99 -15.17 -6.40 -3.49
C PRO A 99 -14.28 -7.22 -4.42
N PHE A 100 -14.36 -7.01 -5.74
CA PHE A 100 -13.52 -7.75 -6.69
C PHE A 100 -12.01 -7.50 -6.50
N LEU A 101 -11.58 -6.26 -6.22
CA LEU A 101 -10.18 -5.97 -5.96
C LEU A 101 -9.73 -6.53 -4.61
N LYS A 102 -10.60 -6.53 -3.60
CA LYS A 102 -10.35 -7.22 -2.33
C LYS A 102 -10.05 -8.70 -2.57
N ASP A 103 -10.92 -9.41 -3.29
CA ASP A 103 -10.75 -10.84 -3.55
C ASP A 103 -9.47 -11.13 -4.36
N ARG A 104 -9.18 -10.27 -5.35
CA ARG A 104 -7.94 -10.35 -6.13
C ARG A 104 -6.69 -10.11 -5.27
N LEU A 105 -6.72 -9.14 -4.35
CA LEU A 105 -5.63 -8.89 -3.42
C LEU A 105 -5.45 -10.07 -2.45
N GLU A 106 -6.53 -10.62 -1.91
CA GLU A 106 -6.48 -11.81 -1.06
C GLU A 106 -5.89 -13.02 -1.79
N ALA A 107 -6.19 -13.20 -3.07
CA ALA A 107 -5.55 -14.23 -3.90
C ALA A 107 -4.03 -13.98 -4.03
N LYS A 108 -3.61 -12.75 -4.33
CA LYS A 108 -2.19 -12.39 -4.38
C LYS A 108 -1.48 -12.59 -3.03
N ILE A 109 -2.15 -12.29 -1.92
CA ILE A 109 -1.63 -12.55 -0.56
C ILE A 109 -1.40 -14.05 -0.33
N ARG A 110 -2.34 -14.91 -0.73
CA ARG A 110 -2.17 -16.37 -0.63
C ARG A 110 -0.97 -16.83 -1.46
N ASP A 111 -0.89 -16.37 -2.71
CA ASP A 111 0.17 -16.73 -3.64
C ASP A 111 1.56 -16.28 -3.19
N TYR A 112 1.67 -15.08 -2.62
CA TYR A 112 2.94 -14.50 -2.19
C TYR A 112 3.59 -15.25 -1.02
N ARG A 113 2.81 -16.04 -0.25
CA ARG A 113 3.35 -16.86 0.85
C ARG A 113 4.44 -17.83 0.38
N ARG A 114 4.45 -18.22 -0.90
CA ARG A 114 5.50 -19.06 -1.50
C ARG A 114 6.91 -18.45 -1.41
N PHE A 115 7.01 -17.13 -1.25
CA PHE A 115 8.29 -16.41 -1.21
C PHE A 115 8.78 -16.12 0.21
N LEU A 116 8.02 -16.52 1.23
CA LEU A 116 8.40 -16.36 2.62
C LEU A 116 9.46 -17.39 3.03
N PRO A 117 10.33 -17.05 3.98
CA PRO A 117 11.22 -18.05 4.58
C PRO A 117 10.39 -19.15 5.26
N ALA A 118 10.95 -20.36 5.31
CA ALA A 118 10.37 -21.44 6.10
C ALA A 118 10.18 -20.99 7.55
N PRO A 119 9.17 -21.50 8.27
CA PRO A 119 9.06 -21.27 9.71
C PRO A 119 10.37 -21.68 10.37
N VAL A 120 10.96 -20.79 11.16
CA VAL A 120 12.09 -21.15 12.00
C VAL A 120 11.57 -22.15 13.03
N ASP A 121 11.98 -23.41 12.92
CA ASP A 121 11.68 -24.40 13.96
C ASP A 121 12.48 -24.03 15.21
N LEU A 122 11.81 -23.48 16.22
CA LEU A 122 12.42 -23.07 17.48
C LEU A 122 12.62 -24.27 18.44
N ARG A 123 12.71 -25.49 17.89
CA ARG A 123 12.94 -26.73 18.64
C ARG A 123 14.36 -27.25 18.43
N THR A 124 15.36 -26.52 18.89
CA THR A 124 16.71 -27.03 19.20
C THR A 124 17.31 -26.21 20.32
#